data_AF-A0A2E9PQ40-F1
#
_entry.id   AF-A0A2E9PQ40-F1
#
_cell.length_a   1.000
_cell.length_b   1.000
_cell.length_c   1.000
_cell.angle_alpha   90.00
_cell.angle_beta   90.00
_cell.angle_gamma   90.00
#
_symmetry.space_group_name_H-M   'P 1'
#
loop_
_entity.id
_entity.type
_entity.pdbx_description
1 polymer ?
#
loop_
_entity_poly.entity_id
_entity_poly.type
_entity_poly.pdbx_seq_one_letter_code
_entity_poly.pdbx_strand_id
1 'polypeptide(L)'
;MGLFSGANIILANTAENGARNRANGDHIIVNGALLASEGSIVVHYWQNTIASSAYSGPNYANPATSLADGRGPRRNPTSSIPIYTGNSDIRGYFRFWGSMSQNKRGYMKRNAPGPYNVSPGIGYDKDYHYDYNFTDFSTPPYFPVASLEDGSVALVIKAYGEIPTNENKGSTQ
;
A
#
# COMPACT_ATOMS: atom_id res chain seq x y z
N MET A 1 -1.40 12.22 -10.53
CA MET A 1 -1.63 12.12 -9.06
C MET A 1 -0.48 11.33 -8.46
N GLY A 2 0.14 11.82 -7.38
CA GLY A 2 1.26 11.13 -6.71
C GLY A 2 1.20 11.27 -5.20
N LEU A 3 1.72 10.28 -4.48
CA LEU A 3 1.81 10.23 -3.02
C LEU A 3 3.27 10.10 -2.61
N PHE A 4 3.73 11.07 -1.81
CA PHE A 4 5.03 11.06 -1.16
C PHE A 4 4.86 10.83 0.34
N SER A 5 5.65 9.91 0.90
CA SER A 5 5.76 9.69 2.34
C SER A 5 7.23 9.64 2.74
N GLY A 6 7.58 10.44 3.76
CA GLY A 6 8.86 10.33 4.46
C GLY A 6 8.99 9.04 5.28
N ALA A 7 7.91 8.28 5.42
CA ALA A 7 7.85 7.04 6.18
C ALA A 7 7.16 5.94 5.33
N ASN A 8 6.35 5.10 5.96
CA ASN A 8 5.59 4.08 5.23
C ASN A 8 4.38 4.70 4.52
N ILE A 9 3.98 4.08 3.41
CA ILE A 9 2.63 4.23 2.86
C ILE A 9 1.87 2.97 3.24
N ILE A 10 0.71 3.13 3.87
CA ILE A 10 -0.06 2.00 4.39
C ILE A 10 -1.36 1.89 3.62
N LEU A 11 -1.52 0.76 2.93
CA LEU A 11 -2.76 0.37 2.29
C LEU A 11 -3.71 -0.15 3.38
N ALA A 12 -4.75 0.64 3.68
CA ALA A 12 -5.72 0.27 4.68
C ALA A 12 -6.59 -0.90 4.21
N ASN A 13 -6.83 -1.87 5.09
CA ASN A 13 -7.89 -2.86 4.91
C ASN A 13 -9.23 -2.21 5.26
N THR A 14 -10.18 -2.21 4.33
CA THR A 14 -11.57 -1.76 4.49
C THR A 14 -12.52 -2.92 4.22
N ALA A 15 -13.83 -2.70 4.27
CA ALA A 15 -14.80 -3.74 3.93
C ALA A 15 -14.79 -4.00 2.43
N GLU A 16 -14.72 -2.95 1.62
CA GLU A 16 -14.91 -2.94 0.16
C GLU A 16 -13.72 -3.50 -0.60
N ASN A 17 -12.54 -3.52 0.02
CA ASN A 17 -11.32 -3.99 -0.62
C ASN A 17 -11.03 -5.47 -0.37
N GLY A 18 -12.06 -6.31 -0.40
CA GLY A 18 -11.90 -7.77 -0.30
C GLY A 18 -11.91 -8.30 1.13
N ALA A 19 -12.54 -7.60 2.07
CA ALA A 19 -12.69 -8.15 3.41
C ALA A 19 -13.40 -9.51 3.39
N ARG A 20 -13.14 -10.31 4.42
CA ARG A 20 -13.74 -11.63 4.58
C ARG A 20 -13.38 -12.57 3.46
N ASN A 21 -12.09 -12.60 3.09
CA ASN A 21 -11.62 -13.46 2.02
C ASN A 21 -12.40 -13.22 0.70
N ARG A 22 -12.64 -11.94 0.36
CA ARG A 22 -13.39 -11.46 -0.82
C ARG A 22 -14.91 -11.63 -0.78
N ALA A 23 -15.51 -11.88 0.37
CA ALA A 23 -16.97 -11.84 0.46
C ALA A 23 -17.51 -10.40 0.32
N ASN A 24 -16.71 -9.39 0.70
CA ASN A 24 -17.05 -7.98 0.57
C ASN A 24 -16.09 -7.30 -0.41
N GLY A 25 -16.52 -7.18 -1.66
CA GLY A 25 -15.72 -6.58 -2.72
C GLY A 25 -14.42 -7.31 -3.00
N ASP A 26 -13.51 -6.64 -3.70
CA ASP A 26 -12.30 -7.26 -4.17
C ASP A 26 -11.24 -6.24 -4.57
N HIS A 27 -9.98 -6.57 -4.24
CA HIS A 27 -8.79 -5.90 -4.73
C HIS A 27 -8.62 -4.45 -4.23
N ILE A 28 -7.43 -3.91 -4.47
CA ILE A 28 -7.15 -2.48 -4.43
C ILE A 28 -6.51 -2.13 -5.77
N ILE A 29 -7.03 -1.10 -6.43
CA ILE A 29 -6.47 -0.57 -7.67
C ILE A 29 -5.89 0.82 -7.38
N VAL A 30 -4.60 1.02 -7.66
CA VAL A 30 -3.93 2.31 -7.52
C VAL A 30 -3.31 2.70 -8.85
N ASN A 31 -3.67 3.89 -9.32
CA ASN A 31 -3.08 4.53 -10.49
C ASN A 31 -2.33 5.78 -10.03
N GLY A 32 -1.00 5.80 -10.13
CA GLY A 32 -0.20 6.98 -9.76
C GLY A 32 1.24 6.69 -9.42
N ALA A 33 1.96 7.72 -9.00
CA ALA A 33 3.34 7.62 -8.53
C ALA A 33 3.38 7.57 -6.99
N LEU A 34 4.02 6.54 -6.41
CA LEU A 34 4.17 6.36 -4.97
C LEU A 34 5.66 6.39 -4.60
N LEU A 35 6.03 7.25 -3.64
CA LEU A 35 7.38 7.32 -3.09
C LEU A 35 7.36 7.22 -1.56
N ALA A 36 7.99 6.19 -1.01
CA ALA A 36 8.23 6.01 0.42
C ALA A 36 9.73 6.16 0.72
N SER A 37 10.19 7.38 1.03
CA SER A 37 11.61 7.72 1.01
C SER A 37 12.45 6.99 2.06
N GLU A 38 11.92 6.78 3.28
CA GLU A 38 12.61 6.02 4.34
C GLU A 38 11.84 4.77 4.79
N GLY A 39 10.68 4.55 4.18
CA GLY A 39 9.76 3.49 4.55
C GLY A 39 9.54 2.48 3.44
N SER A 40 8.40 1.82 3.59
CA SER A 40 7.91 0.75 2.73
C SER A 40 6.44 0.97 2.45
N ILE A 41 5.97 0.35 1.37
CA ILE A 41 4.56 0.34 1.03
C ILE A 41 3.99 -1.00 1.50
N VAL A 42 3.12 -0.96 2.51
CA VAL A 42 2.65 -2.15 3.25
C VAL A 42 1.14 -2.17 3.35
N VAL A 43 0.59 -3.36 3.55
CA VAL A 43 -0.83 -3.56 3.86
C VAL A 43 -1.06 -3.55 5.37
N HIS A 44 -2.17 -2.95 5.79
CA HIS A 44 -2.63 -2.99 7.17
C HIS A 44 -3.41 -4.29 7.44
N TYR A 45 -2.95 -5.14 8.37
CA TYR A 45 -3.54 -6.47 8.57
C TYR A 45 -4.55 -6.58 9.71
N TRP A 46 -4.85 -5.52 10.47
CA TRP A 46 -5.57 -5.67 11.74
C TRP A 46 -7.06 -5.99 11.61
N GLN A 47 -7.74 -5.52 10.56
CA GLN A 47 -9.16 -5.80 10.33
C GLN A 47 -9.43 -7.15 9.65
N ASN A 48 -8.52 -8.12 9.81
CA ASN A 48 -8.71 -9.43 9.21
C ASN A 48 -9.75 -10.27 9.98
N THR A 49 -10.31 -11.26 9.29
CA THR A 49 -11.44 -12.07 9.79
C THR A 49 -11.10 -13.53 9.99
N ILE A 50 -9.81 -13.88 10.08
CA ILE A 50 -9.41 -15.28 10.30
C ILE A 50 -9.73 -15.75 11.72
N ALA A 51 -9.97 -17.05 11.91
CA ALA A 51 -10.29 -17.65 13.19
C ALA A 51 -9.07 -17.87 14.11
N SER A 52 -7.86 -18.01 13.54
CA SER A 52 -6.65 -18.30 14.32
C SER A 52 -6.29 -17.15 15.27
N SER A 53 -6.29 -17.42 16.58
CA SER A 53 -5.98 -16.45 17.64
C SER A 53 -4.59 -15.83 17.51
N ALA A 54 -3.63 -16.52 16.89
CA ALA A 54 -2.27 -16.03 16.66
C ALA A 54 -2.21 -14.84 15.69
N TYR A 55 -3.18 -14.71 14.78
CA TYR A 55 -3.21 -13.61 13.79
C TYR A 55 -4.54 -12.87 13.70
N SER A 56 -5.52 -13.20 14.56
CA SER A 56 -6.84 -12.57 14.57
C SER A 56 -7.04 -11.57 15.70
N GLY A 57 -6.21 -11.58 16.76
CA GLY A 57 -6.37 -10.72 17.93
C GLY A 57 -5.07 -10.09 18.45
N PRO A 58 -5.19 -9.15 19.41
CA PRO A 58 -4.03 -8.58 20.10
C PRO A 58 -3.38 -9.62 21.02
N ASN A 59 -2.06 -9.54 21.17
CA ASN A 59 -1.32 -10.33 22.14
C ASN A 59 -1.22 -9.54 23.46
N TYR A 60 -2.11 -9.84 24.41
CA TYR A 60 -2.13 -9.14 25.70
C TYR A 60 -0.90 -9.39 26.57
N ALA A 61 -0.26 -10.55 26.44
CA ALA A 61 0.95 -10.89 27.21
C ALA A 61 2.19 -10.16 26.68
N ASN A 62 2.25 -9.90 25.37
CA ASN A 62 3.31 -9.10 24.75
C ASN A 62 2.72 -8.20 23.64
N PRO A 63 2.23 -7.00 24.00
CA PRO A 63 1.56 -6.10 23.06
C PRO A 63 2.40 -5.74 21.83
N ALA A 64 3.72 -5.64 21.98
CA ALA A 64 4.65 -5.30 20.89
C ALA A 64 4.67 -6.35 19.76
N THR A 65 4.20 -7.57 20.04
CA THR A 65 4.11 -8.66 19.06
C THR A 65 2.69 -8.87 18.52
N SER A 66 1.75 -7.98 18.84
CA SER A 66 0.37 -8.08 18.35
C SER A 66 0.30 -7.94 16.83
N LEU A 67 -0.27 -8.95 16.19
CA LEU A 67 -0.35 -9.01 14.72
C LEU A 67 -1.71 -8.56 14.18
N ALA A 68 -2.72 -8.42 15.03
CA ALA A 68 -4.07 -7.97 14.71
C ALA A 68 -4.78 -7.33 15.92
N ASP A 69 -6.02 -6.87 15.73
CA ASP A 69 -6.79 -6.15 16.75
C ASP A 69 -8.10 -6.83 17.17
N GLY A 70 -8.47 -7.99 16.61
CA GLY A 70 -9.70 -8.71 16.98
C GLY A 70 -11.00 -8.12 16.43
N ARG A 71 -10.94 -6.99 15.72
CA ARG A 71 -12.13 -6.22 15.34
C ARG A 71 -12.65 -6.57 13.95
N GLY A 72 -11.90 -7.28 13.11
CA GLY A 72 -12.31 -7.61 11.74
C GLY A 72 -13.71 -8.22 11.62
N PRO A 73 -14.08 -9.26 12.38
CA PRO A 73 -15.42 -9.87 12.31
C PRO A 73 -16.57 -8.95 12.69
N ARG A 74 -16.29 -7.88 13.45
CA ARG A 74 -17.26 -6.86 13.87
C ARG A 74 -17.30 -5.66 12.92
N ARG A 75 -16.15 -5.28 12.36
CA ARG A 75 -16.01 -4.17 11.42
C ARG A 75 -16.41 -4.53 9.98
N ASN A 76 -16.33 -5.82 9.65
CA ASN A 76 -16.78 -6.38 8.37
C ASN A 76 -17.90 -7.41 8.64
N PRO A 77 -19.08 -6.97 9.09
CA PRO A 77 -20.15 -7.89 9.49
C PRO A 77 -20.89 -8.44 8.26
N THR A 78 -21.24 -9.72 8.30
CA THR A 78 -22.24 -10.35 7.40
C THR A 78 -23.48 -10.79 8.18
N SER A 79 -23.48 -10.62 9.49
CA SER A 79 -24.60 -10.88 10.40
C SER A 79 -24.48 -9.99 11.63
N SER A 80 -25.51 -9.95 12.47
CA SER A 80 -25.48 -9.29 13.78
C SER A 80 -24.50 -9.91 14.77
N ILE A 81 -24.03 -11.14 14.51
CA ILE A 81 -23.04 -11.87 15.29
C ILE A 81 -21.69 -11.86 14.55
N PRO A 82 -20.54 -11.67 15.24
CA PRO A 82 -19.23 -11.70 14.60
C PRO A 82 -18.91 -13.11 14.07
N ILE A 83 -18.64 -13.21 12.76
CA ILE A 83 -18.31 -14.48 12.08
C ILE A 83 -16.89 -14.40 11.53
N TYR A 84 -16.11 -15.46 11.69
CA TYR A 84 -14.74 -15.60 11.15
C TYR A 84 -14.75 -16.39 9.82
N THR A 85 -13.77 -16.15 8.94
CA THR A 85 -13.65 -16.77 7.61
C THR A 85 -12.79 -18.03 7.56
N GLY A 86 -12.38 -18.56 8.70
CA GLY A 86 -11.49 -19.72 8.78
C GLY A 86 -10.01 -19.31 8.80
N ASN A 87 -9.16 -19.97 8.01
CA ASN A 87 -7.69 -19.83 8.15
C ASN A 87 -7.07 -18.75 7.24
N SER A 88 -7.86 -18.02 6.46
CA SER A 88 -7.36 -16.98 5.56
C SER A 88 -8.29 -15.79 5.40
N ASP A 89 -7.69 -14.67 5.02
CA ASP A 89 -8.37 -13.44 4.61
C ASP A 89 -7.56 -12.83 3.46
N ILE A 90 -7.57 -13.55 2.33
CA ILE A 90 -6.98 -13.10 1.07
C ILE A 90 -7.98 -12.18 0.40
N ARG A 91 -7.53 -10.98 0.07
CA ARG A 91 -8.37 -9.87 -0.40
C ARG A 91 -8.27 -9.63 -1.91
N GLY A 92 -7.64 -10.56 -2.60
CA GLY A 92 -7.34 -10.51 -4.02
C GLY A 92 -6.04 -9.77 -4.30
N TYR A 93 -6.03 -8.83 -5.25
CA TYR A 93 -4.80 -8.20 -5.74
C TYR A 93 -4.65 -6.75 -5.29
N PHE A 94 -3.42 -6.36 -4.97
CA PHE A 94 -3.00 -4.97 -5.04
C PHE A 94 -2.51 -4.72 -6.48
N ARG A 95 -3.41 -4.17 -7.29
CA ARG A 95 -3.17 -3.83 -8.70
C ARG A 95 -2.63 -2.40 -8.77
N PHE A 96 -1.39 -2.26 -9.18
CA PHE A 96 -0.71 -0.99 -9.23
C PHE A 96 -0.36 -0.65 -10.68
N TRP A 97 -0.74 0.55 -11.13
CA TRP A 97 -0.35 1.12 -12.41
C TRP A 97 0.38 2.45 -12.18
N GLY A 98 1.62 2.55 -12.64
CA GLY A 98 2.44 3.76 -12.47
C GLY A 98 3.82 3.45 -11.92
N SER A 99 4.36 4.30 -11.05
CA SER A 99 5.72 4.15 -10.53
C SER A 99 5.77 4.07 -9.01
N MET A 100 6.57 3.15 -8.49
CA MET A 100 6.67 2.90 -7.05
C MET A 100 8.14 2.82 -6.64
N SER A 101 8.56 3.73 -5.77
CA SER A 101 9.89 3.72 -5.16
C SER A 101 9.78 3.66 -3.64
N GLN A 102 10.57 2.80 -3.01
CA GLN A 102 10.58 2.57 -1.57
C GLN A 102 11.99 2.20 -1.12
N ASN A 103 12.42 2.69 0.05
CA ASN A 103 13.72 2.32 0.61
C ASN A 103 13.69 0.90 1.22
N LYS A 104 12.56 0.52 1.83
CA LYS A 104 12.38 -0.81 2.45
C LYS A 104 11.33 -1.61 1.70
N ARG A 105 11.54 -2.93 1.60
CA ARG A 105 10.58 -3.84 0.97
C ARG A 105 9.36 -4.04 1.88
N GLY A 106 8.19 -3.60 1.41
CA GLY A 106 6.93 -3.85 2.11
C GLY A 106 6.25 -5.19 1.76
N TYR A 107 5.61 -5.77 2.77
CA TYR A 107 4.77 -6.97 2.64
C TYR A 107 3.34 -6.59 2.28
N MET A 108 2.82 -7.20 1.21
CA MET A 108 1.40 -7.10 0.81
C MET A 108 0.57 -8.30 1.28
N LYS A 109 1.24 -9.43 1.54
CA LYS A 109 0.65 -10.67 2.02
C LYS A 109 1.48 -11.24 3.16
N ARG A 110 0.80 -11.72 4.21
CA ARG A 110 1.37 -12.63 5.21
C ARG A 110 0.97 -14.05 4.82
N ASN A 111 1.94 -14.93 4.55
CA ASN A 111 1.67 -16.31 4.16
C ASN A 111 2.83 -17.26 4.47
N ALA A 112 2.54 -18.56 4.42
CA ALA A 112 3.50 -19.65 4.32
C ALA A 112 3.70 -20.07 2.83
N PRO A 113 4.92 -20.46 2.40
CA PRO A 113 6.18 -20.34 3.11
C PRO A 113 6.57 -18.87 3.33
N GLY A 114 7.10 -18.57 4.52
CA GLY A 114 7.38 -17.21 4.98
C GLY A 114 7.41 -17.14 6.51
N PRO A 115 7.65 -15.96 7.10
CA PRO A 115 7.74 -15.81 8.55
C PRO A 115 6.40 -15.99 9.29
N TYR A 116 5.29 -16.19 8.55
CA TYR A 116 3.95 -16.35 9.11
C TYR A 116 3.36 -17.71 8.74
N ASN A 117 2.96 -18.49 9.75
CA ASN A 117 2.35 -19.80 9.57
C ASN A 117 0.85 -19.70 9.28
N VAL A 118 0.50 -19.06 8.16
CA VAL A 118 -0.88 -18.88 7.71
C VAL A 118 -0.97 -19.17 6.21
N SER A 119 -1.93 -20.00 5.81
CA SER A 119 -2.13 -20.41 4.42
C SER A 119 -3.62 -20.40 4.08
N PRO A 120 -4.03 -19.88 2.91
CA PRO A 120 -3.22 -19.23 1.85
C PRO A 120 -2.63 -17.86 2.24
N GLY A 121 -3.11 -17.23 3.32
CA GLY A 121 -2.53 -16.00 3.87
C GLY A 121 -3.54 -14.93 4.28
N ILE A 122 -3.02 -13.73 4.56
CA ILE A 122 -3.77 -12.52 4.90
C ILE A 122 -3.23 -11.36 4.06
N GLY A 123 -4.10 -10.58 3.43
CA GLY A 123 -3.73 -9.42 2.60
C GLY A 123 -3.93 -9.67 1.12
N TYR A 124 -3.03 -9.15 0.28
CA TYR A 124 -3.18 -9.12 -1.17
C TYR A 124 -2.02 -9.76 -1.91
N ASP A 125 -2.33 -10.45 -3.00
CA ASP A 125 -1.35 -10.78 -4.03
C ASP A 125 -0.93 -9.52 -4.80
N LYS A 126 0.27 -9.54 -5.37
CA LYS A 126 0.85 -8.40 -6.06
C LYS A 126 0.55 -8.48 -7.55
N ASP A 127 0.14 -7.38 -8.15
CA ASP A 127 -0.05 -7.23 -9.59
C ASP A 127 0.42 -5.84 -10.01
N TYR A 128 1.67 -5.74 -10.47
CA TYR A 128 2.34 -4.46 -10.71
C TYR A 128 2.56 -4.22 -12.20
N HIS A 129 2.03 -3.11 -12.68
CA HIS A 129 2.13 -2.60 -14.04
C HIS A 129 2.91 -1.29 -13.99
N TYR A 130 4.24 -1.41 -14.05
CA TYR A 130 5.10 -0.25 -13.95
C TYR A 130 5.05 0.59 -15.23
N ASP A 131 4.82 1.89 -15.08
CA ASP A 131 4.97 2.86 -16.17
C ASP A 131 6.43 3.30 -16.26
N TYR A 132 7.05 3.00 -17.39
CA TYR A 132 8.45 3.31 -17.65
C TYR A 132 8.74 4.81 -17.77
N ASN A 133 7.74 5.65 -18.03
CA ASN A 133 7.88 7.12 -18.12
C ASN A 133 8.39 7.76 -16.81
N PHE A 134 8.29 7.05 -15.69
CA PHE A 134 8.80 7.47 -14.38
C PHE A 134 10.08 6.73 -13.96
N THR A 135 10.54 5.76 -14.76
CA THR A 135 11.74 4.96 -14.49
C THR A 135 12.95 5.43 -15.29
N ASP A 136 12.87 6.56 -16.00
CA ASP A 136 14.05 7.08 -16.69
C ASP A 136 15.02 7.61 -15.62
N PHE A 137 15.92 6.72 -15.20
CA PHE A 137 16.89 6.82 -14.11
C PHE A 137 17.97 7.88 -14.36
N SER A 138 17.70 8.94 -15.13
CA SER A 138 18.43 10.17 -14.93
C SER A 138 17.84 10.85 -13.70
N THR A 139 18.68 11.13 -12.71
CA THR A 139 18.42 12.22 -11.76
C THR A 139 17.82 13.37 -12.57
N PRO A 140 16.54 13.76 -12.36
CA PRO A 140 15.93 14.82 -13.15
C PRO A 140 16.90 16.00 -13.24
N PRO A 141 17.07 16.64 -14.40
CA PRO A 141 17.85 17.86 -14.46
C PRO A 141 17.32 18.79 -13.35
N TYR A 142 18.17 19.16 -12.40
CA TYR A 142 17.81 19.90 -11.16
C TYR A 142 17.08 19.12 -10.06
N PHE A 143 17.30 17.80 -9.91
CA PHE A 143 16.99 17.10 -8.66
C PHE A 143 17.92 17.62 -7.57
N PRO A 144 17.40 18.13 -6.44
CA PRO A 144 18.26 18.61 -5.37
C PRO A 144 19.02 17.45 -4.74
N VAL A 145 20.26 17.71 -4.34
CA VAL A 145 21.00 16.84 -3.41
C VAL A 145 20.19 16.74 -2.12
N ALA A 146 19.85 15.52 -1.69
CA ALA A 146 18.96 15.28 -0.55
C ALA A 146 19.59 15.57 0.83
N SER A 147 20.67 16.35 0.89
CA SER A 147 21.29 16.82 2.12
C SER A 147 21.96 18.16 1.86
N LEU A 148 21.59 19.17 2.64
CA LEU A 148 22.40 20.38 2.78
C LEU A 148 23.70 20.03 3.53
N GLU A 149 24.76 20.84 3.40
CA GLU A 149 26.05 20.61 4.07
C GLU A 149 25.94 20.49 5.61
N ASP A 150 24.83 20.94 6.18
CA ASP A 150 24.53 20.88 7.62
C ASP A 150 23.78 19.60 8.06
N GLY A 151 23.50 18.67 7.13
CA GLY A 151 22.77 17.44 7.41
C GLY A 151 21.25 17.60 7.49
N SER A 152 20.70 18.77 7.16
CA SER A 152 19.26 18.97 7.07
C SER A 152 18.69 18.43 5.74
N VAL A 153 17.46 17.88 5.81
CA VAL A 153 16.77 17.28 4.67
C VAL A 153 15.90 18.34 4.00
N ALA A 154 16.21 18.71 2.76
CA ALA A 154 15.39 19.61 1.95
C ALA A 154 14.50 18.81 0.99
N LEU A 155 13.17 18.90 1.17
CA LEU A 155 12.18 18.31 0.27
C LEU A 155 11.71 19.36 -0.74
N VAL A 156 12.15 19.25 -2.01
CA VAL A 156 11.63 20.08 -3.10
C VAL A 156 10.76 19.23 -4.01
N ILE A 157 9.44 19.41 -3.93
CA ILE A 157 8.48 18.72 -4.80
C ILE A 157 8.25 19.58 -6.04
N LYS A 158 8.61 19.06 -7.22
CA LYS A 158 8.21 19.64 -8.51
C LYS A 158 7.09 18.78 -9.08
N ALA A 159 5.92 19.37 -9.27
CA ALA A 159 4.81 18.76 -9.99
C ALA A 159 4.76 19.33 -11.41
N TYR A 160 4.52 18.48 -12.40
CA TYR A 160 4.21 18.88 -13.77
C TYR A 160 2.72 18.65 -14.01
N GLY A 161 2.01 19.69 -14.43
CA GLY A 161 0.68 19.58 -15.02
C GLY A 161 0.78 19.56 -16.55
N GLU A 162 -0.20 18.96 -17.22
CA GLU A 162 -0.35 19.15 -18.67
C GLU A 162 -0.46 20.65 -18.96
N ILE A 163 0.51 21.18 -19.69
CA ILE A 163 0.40 22.50 -20.29
C ILE A 163 -0.58 22.31 -21.45
N PRO A 164 -1.73 23.01 -21.51
CA PRO A 164 -2.54 23.02 -22.71
C PRO A 164 -1.64 23.42 -23.86
N THR A 165 -1.50 22.56 -24.87
CA THR A 165 -0.80 22.94 -26.09
C THR A 165 -1.51 24.17 -26.64
N ASN A 166 -0.82 25.31 -26.59
CA ASN A 166 -1.32 26.55 -27.14
C ASN A 166 -1.41 26.34 -28.66
N GLU A 167 -2.61 26.02 -29.18
CA GLU A 167 -2.84 25.74 -30.60
C GLU A 167 -2.59 26.97 -31.50
N ASN A 168 -2.31 28.14 -30.92
CA ASN A 168 -2.07 29.39 -31.63
C ASN A 168 -0.58 29.75 -31.71
N LYS A 169 0.26 28.84 -32.22
CA LYS A 169 1.57 29.23 -32.78
C LYS A 169 1.47 29.32 -34.29
N GLY A 170 1.19 30.54 -34.78
CA GLY A 170 1.45 30.92 -36.16
C GLY A 170 0.21 31.35 -36.95
N SER A 171 -0.25 32.58 -36.74
CA SER A 171 -0.71 33.40 -37.87
C SER A 171 0.02 34.74 -37.83
N THR A 172 0.43 35.15 -39.02
CA THR A 172 1.60 35.95 -39.38
C THR A 172 1.44 37.46 -39.30
N GLN A 173 2.62 38.10 -39.14
CA GLN A 173 3.05 39.46 -39.51
C GLN A 173 2.41 40.65 -38.79
#